data_AF-A0A812ZKT5-F1
#
_entry.id   AF-A0A812ZKT5-F1
#
_cell.length_a   1.000
_cell.length_b   1.000
_cell.length_c   1.000
_cell.angle_alpha   90.00
_cell.angle_beta   90.00
_cell.angle_gamma   90.00
#
_symmetry.space_group_name_H-M   'P 1'
#
loop_
_entity.id
_entity.type
_entity.pdbx_description
1 polymer ?
#
loop_
_entity_poly.entity_id
_entity_poly.type
_entity_poly.pdbx_seq_one_letter_code
_entity_poly.pdbx_strand_id
1 'polypeptide(L)'
;MFLQAFGISFTAVGAAEKQPEYRRVIQANHGSRLQHLYETLEDMLEENACTKHPDCEHCRIDAQGGISLALTGSPCNPFSRQRAKRFRDESVLKHLMTETTMSGVVGLFRKWEPRAAIMEQVRGFDMKTSQSDLETPVTKFLKIMAAQTWKHGGYWVAKLYLDATDWIQISRPRTAVTYCRDG
;
A
#
# COMPACT_ATOMS: atom_id res chain seq x y z
N MET A 1 -12.25 6.25 2.54
CA MET A 1 -12.65 7.51 3.22
C MET A 1 -12.18 8.77 2.47
N PHE A 2 -10.93 8.83 1.99
CA PHE A 2 -10.40 9.99 1.24
C PHE A 2 -11.25 10.42 0.04
N LEU A 3 -11.55 9.52 -0.90
CA LEU A 3 -12.31 9.86 -2.12
C LEU A 3 -13.71 10.43 -1.84
N GLN A 4 -14.37 9.93 -0.79
CA GLN A 4 -15.69 10.44 -0.38
C GLN A 4 -15.61 11.89 0.10
N ALA A 5 -14.52 12.28 0.77
CA ALA A 5 -14.32 13.66 1.22
C ALA A 5 -14.17 14.64 0.05
N PHE A 6 -13.68 14.18 -1.11
CA PHE A 6 -13.61 14.97 -2.35
C PHE A 6 -14.88 14.89 -3.21
N GLY A 7 -15.94 14.20 -2.74
CA GLY A 7 -17.14 14.00 -3.55
C GLY A 7 -16.91 13.12 -4.78
N ILE A 8 -15.81 12.37 -4.83
CA ILE A 8 -15.50 11.47 -5.95
C ILE A 8 -16.29 10.18 -5.75
N SER A 9 -17.13 9.83 -6.71
CA SER A 9 -17.81 8.54 -6.74
C SER A 9 -16.81 7.42 -7.02
N PHE A 10 -16.86 6.33 -6.25
CA PHE A 10 -15.99 5.19 -6.43
C PHE A 10 -16.69 3.89 -6.03
N THR A 11 -16.25 2.79 -6.64
CA THR A 11 -16.59 1.43 -6.22
C THR A 11 -15.38 0.81 -5.54
N ALA A 12 -15.53 0.35 -4.31
CA ALA A 12 -14.46 -0.34 -3.60
C ALA A 12 -14.48 -1.83 -3.97
N VAL A 13 -13.63 -2.23 -4.92
CA VAL A 13 -13.63 -3.61 -5.41
C VAL A 13 -12.86 -4.58 -4.50
N GLY A 14 -11.90 -4.10 -3.70
CA GLY A 14 -11.15 -4.97 -2.80
C GLY A 14 -10.38 -4.20 -1.74
N ALA A 15 -10.20 -4.82 -0.59
CA ALA A 15 -9.32 -4.36 0.49
C ALA A 15 -8.72 -5.56 1.23
N ALA A 16 -7.56 -5.37 1.84
CA ALA A 16 -6.90 -6.36 2.68
C ALA A 16 -6.49 -5.71 4.02
N GLU A 17 -6.77 -6.37 5.13
CA GLU A 17 -6.44 -5.89 6.47
C GLU A 17 -6.26 -7.08 7.42
N LYS A 18 -5.06 -7.22 8.01
CA LYS A 18 -4.66 -8.37 8.82
C LYS A 18 -5.28 -8.37 10.22
N GLN A 19 -5.57 -7.21 10.78
CA GLN A 19 -6.13 -7.12 12.13
C GLN A 19 -7.66 -7.28 12.10
N PRO A 20 -8.22 -8.29 12.78
CA PRO A 20 -9.66 -8.55 12.75
C PRO A 20 -10.49 -7.39 13.29
N GLU A 21 -9.98 -6.62 14.26
CA GLU A 21 -10.65 -5.44 14.81
C GLU A 21 -10.82 -4.36 13.74
N TYR A 22 -9.80 -4.13 12.91
CA TYR A 22 -9.87 -3.16 11.83
C TYR A 22 -10.74 -3.64 10.67
N ARG A 23 -10.74 -4.95 10.37
CA ARG A 23 -11.71 -5.53 9.43
C ARG A 23 -13.15 -5.29 9.86
N ARG A 24 -13.47 -5.45 11.15
CA ARG A 24 -14.81 -5.14 11.68
C ARG A 24 -15.20 -3.68 11.47
N VAL A 25 -14.27 -2.75 11.69
CA VAL A 25 -14.50 -1.32 11.43
C VAL A 25 -14.74 -1.05 9.94
N ILE A 26 -13.94 -1.64 9.05
CA ILE A 26 -14.12 -1.53 7.60
C ILE A 26 -15.51 -2.06 7.20
N GLN A 27 -15.88 -3.24 7.69
CA GLN A 27 -17.18 -3.85 7.38
C GLN A 27 -18.35 -3.00 7.90
N ALA A 28 -18.26 -2.46 9.10
CA ALA A 28 -19.31 -1.61 9.67
C ALA A 28 -19.51 -0.30 8.87
N ASN A 29 -18.43 0.31 8.38
CA ASN A 29 -18.50 1.60 7.68
C ASN A 29 -18.71 1.47 6.17
N HIS A 30 -18.24 0.38 5.57
CA HIS A 30 -18.11 0.23 4.11
C HIS A 30 -18.56 -1.13 3.58
N GLY A 31 -19.07 -2.02 4.42
CA GLY A 31 -19.39 -3.40 4.04
C GLY A 31 -20.39 -3.52 2.88
N SER A 32 -21.32 -2.58 2.73
CA SER A 32 -22.27 -2.56 1.60
C SER A 32 -21.66 -2.09 0.28
N ARG A 33 -20.55 -1.36 0.31
CA ARG A 33 -19.87 -0.79 -0.88
C ARG A 33 -18.60 -1.53 -1.28
N LEU A 34 -18.03 -2.31 -0.35
CA LEU A 34 -16.83 -3.10 -0.56
C LEU A 34 -17.19 -4.47 -1.09
N GLN A 35 -16.68 -4.86 -2.27
CA GLN A 35 -16.99 -6.18 -2.86
C GLN A 35 -16.23 -7.31 -2.14
N HIS A 36 -14.92 -7.16 -1.94
CA HIS A 36 -14.07 -8.16 -1.30
C HIS A 36 -13.28 -7.56 -0.13
N LEU A 37 -13.20 -8.31 0.98
CA LEU A 37 -12.35 -7.99 2.14
C LEU A 37 -11.51 -9.21 2.50
N TYR A 38 -10.21 -9.15 2.19
CA TYR A 38 -9.25 -10.23 2.45
C TYR A 38 -8.59 -10.06 3.82
N GLU A 39 -8.13 -11.17 4.40
CA GLU A 39 -7.36 -11.13 5.64
C GLU A 39 -5.96 -10.59 5.41
N THR A 40 -5.26 -11.05 4.39
CA THR A 40 -3.92 -10.55 4.06
C THR A 40 -3.85 -9.98 2.64
N LEU A 41 -2.79 -9.22 2.36
CA LEU A 41 -2.52 -8.75 1.00
C LEU A 41 -2.16 -9.95 0.12
N GLU A 42 -1.47 -10.92 0.68
CA GLU A 42 -1.11 -12.18 0.07
C GLU A 42 -2.36 -12.95 -0.38
N ASP A 43 -3.37 -13.10 0.47
CA ASP A 43 -4.66 -13.72 0.09
C ASP A 43 -5.35 -12.99 -1.06
N MET A 44 -5.30 -11.66 -1.05
CA MET A 44 -5.84 -10.84 -2.13
C MET A 44 -5.07 -11.07 -3.45
N LEU A 45 -3.74 -11.19 -3.38
CA LEU A 45 -2.87 -11.45 -4.53
C LEU A 45 -3.00 -12.87 -5.07
N GLU A 46 -3.31 -13.84 -4.22
CA GLU A 46 -3.52 -15.24 -4.59
C GLU A 46 -4.97 -15.56 -4.94
N GLU A 47 -5.89 -14.59 -4.76
CA GLU A 47 -7.34 -14.80 -4.95
C GLU A 47 -7.90 -15.90 -4.03
N ASN A 48 -7.35 -16.04 -2.83
CA ASN A 48 -7.90 -16.92 -1.79
C ASN A 48 -9.29 -16.44 -1.35
N ALA A 49 -10.02 -17.28 -0.63
CA ALA A 49 -11.31 -16.92 -0.04
C ALA A 49 -11.24 -15.60 0.74
N CYS A 50 -12.20 -14.69 0.50
CA CYS A 50 -12.28 -13.44 1.25
C CYS A 50 -13.31 -13.55 2.40
N THR A 51 -13.19 -12.69 3.40
CA THR A 51 -14.07 -12.71 4.59
C THR A 51 -15.54 -12.42 4.29
N LYS A 52 -15.84 -11.88 3.10
CA LYS A 52 -17.22 -11.63 2.65
C LYS A 52 -17.86 -12.83 1.94
N HIS A 53 -17.06 -13.75 1.42
CA HIS A 53 -17.54 -14.91 0.68
C HIS A 53 -16.81 -16.16 1.20
N PRO A 54 -17.09 -16.57 2.47
CA PRO A 54 -16.35 -17.66 3.12
C PRO A 54 -16.56 -19.03 2.46
N ASP A 55 -17.65 -19.20 1.71
CA ASP A 55 -17.98 -20.43 1.01
C ASP A 55 -17.31 -20.53 -0.38
N CYS A 56 -16.59 -19.49 -0.82
CA CYS A 56 -15.86 -19.52 -2.08
C CYS A 56 -14.42 -19.99 -1.86
N GLU A 57 -13.98 -20.99 -2.64
CA GLU A 57 -12.58 -21.44 -2.64
C GLU A 57 -11.62 -20.32 -3.11
N HIS A 58 -12.04 -19.60 -4.16
CA HIS A 58 -11.31 -18.46 -4.70
C HIS A 58 -12.22 -17.24 -4.87
N CYS A 59 -11.70 -16.07 -4.48
CA CYS A 59 -12.37 -14.79 -4.66
C CYS A 59 -11.56 -13.92 -5.61
N ARG A 60 -11.98 -13.85 -6.88
CA ARG A 60 -11.38 -12.94 -7.85
C ARG A 60 -12.00 -11.56 -7.79
N ILE A 61 -11.15 -10.53 -7.80
CA ILE A 61 -11.59 -9.15 -8.01
C ILE A 61 -11.93 -8.95 -9.49
N ASP A 62 -13.21 -8.81 -9.80
CA ASP A 62 -13.69 -8.53 -11.16
C ASP A 62 -13.93 -7.03 -11.36
N ALA A 63 -12.87 -6.32 -11.76
CA ALA A 63 -12.95 -4.90 -12.08
C ALA A 63 -13.07 -4.72 -13.60
N GLN A 64 -14.31 -4.68 -14.10
CA GLN A 64 -14.57 -4.36 -15.52
C GLN A 64 -13.93 -3.01 -15.88
N GLY A 65 -13.02 -3.02 -16.87
CA GLY A 65 -12.25 -1.83 -17.26
C GLY A 65 -10.96 -1.59 -16.46
N GLY A 66 -10.60 -2.51 -15.56
CA GLY A 66 -9.39 -2.48 -14.75
C GLY A 66 -9.50 -1.65 -13.48
N ILE A 67 -8.44 -1.66 -12.67
CA ILE A 67 -8.36 -0.85 -11.45
C ILE A 67 -7.96 0.58 -11.81
N SER A 68 -8.78 1.55 -11.42
CA SER A 68 -8.46 2.96 -11.67
C SER A 68 -7.44 3.50 -10.66
N LEU A 69 -7.60 3.13 -9.39
CA LEU A 69 -6.76 3.62 -8.29
C LEU A 69 -6.47 2.50 -7.29
N ALA A 70 -5.19 2.31 -6.96
CA ALA A 70 -4.77 1.52 -5.81
C ALA A 70 -4.26 2.45 -4.69
N LEU A 71 -4.66 2.18 -3.45
CA LEU A 71 -4.21 2.92 -2.27
C LEU A 71 -3.55 1.94 -1.30
N THR A 72 -2.35 2.25 -0.83
CA THR A 72 -1.64 1.42 0.15
C THR A 72 -1.12 2.27 1.31
N GLY A 73 -1.25 1.70 2.51
CA GLY A 73 -0.60 2.17 3.74
C GLY A 73 0.05 0.95 4.40
N SER A 74 1.12 0.44 3.78
CA SER A 74 1.76 -0.79 4.24
C SER A 74 2.41 -0.59 5.62
N PRO A 75 2.69 -1.67 6.38
CA PRO A 75 3.19 -1.54 7.75
C PRO A 75 4.45 -0.68 7.85
N CYS A 76 4.37 0.39 8.64
CA CYS A 76 5.45 1.37 8.76
C CYS A 76 6.48 1.03 9.86
N ASN A 77 6.19 0.05 10.72
CA ASN A 77 7.03 -0.32 11.85
C ASN A 77 8.51 -0.60 11.51
N PRO A 78 8.85 -1.38 10.45
CA PRO A 78 10.25 -1.58 10.07
C PRO A 78 10.98 -0.27 9.82
N PHE A 79 10.26 0.71 9.27
CA PHE A 79 10.77 1.98 8.78
C PHE A 79 10.49 3.14 9.74
N SER A 80 9.99 2.90 10.95
CA SER A 80 9.72 3.96 11.93
C SER A 80 11.00 4.43 12.61
N ARG A 81 11.16 5.74 12.82
CA ARG A 81 12.32 6.29 13.54
C ARG A 81 12.33 5.88 15.01
N GLN A 82 11.15 5.57 15.54
CA GLN A 82 10.94 5.22 16.94
C GLN A 82 11.20 3.73 17.22
N ARG A 83 11.42 2.90 16.19
CA ARG A 83 11.71 1.48 16.37
C ARG A 83 13.12 1.29 16.94
N ALA A 84 13.23 0.51 18.01
CA ALA A 84 14.52 0.12 18.58
C ALA A 84 15.38 -0.63 17.54
N LYS A 85 16.68 -0.38 17.53
CA LYS A 85 17.67 -1.01 16.61
C LYS A 85 17.41 -0.76 15.13
N ARG A 86 16.57 0.21 14.76
CA ARG A 86 16.28 0.56 13.38
C ARG A 86 17.54 0.87 12.54
N PHE A 87 18.57 1.45 13.14
CA PHE A 87 19.85 1.77 12.48
C PHE A 87 20.91 0.67 12.58
N ARG A 88 20.57 -0.49 13.15
CA ARG A 88 21.46 -1.66 13.16
C ARG A 88 21.40 -2.32 11.78
N ASP A 89 22.57 -2.69 11.26
CA ASP A 89 22.69 -3.40 9.99
C ASP A 89 21.68 -4.55 9.88
N GLU A 90 21.04 -4.62 8.71
CA GLU A 90 20.02 -5.62 8.32
C GLU A 90 18.74 -5.63 9.18
N SER A 91 18.63 -4.82 10.24
CA SER A 91 17.50 -4.89 11.18
C SER A 91 16.15 -4.60 10.51
N VAL A 92 16.15 -3.71 9.51
CA VAL A 92 14.95 -3.38 8.74
C VAL A 92 14.68 -4.47 7.71
N LEU A 93 15.68 -4.91 6.95
CA LEU A 93 15.52 -5.94 5.91
C LEU A 93 15.05 -7.28 6.47
N LYS A 94 15.53 -7.67 7.66
CA LYS A 94 15.13 -8.91 8.36
C LYS A 94 13.79 -8.81 9.09
N HIS A 95 13.13 -7.66 9.07
CA HIS A 95 11.83 -7.51 9.73
C HIS A 95 10.73 -8.16 8.87
N LEU A 96 9.91 -9.03 9.47
CA LEU A 96 8.86 -9.79 8.78
C LEU A 96 7.90 -8.93 7.92
N MET A 97 7.59 -7.72 8.38
CA MET A 97 6.70 -6.79 7.65
C MET A 97 7.36 -6.02 6.48
N THR A 98 8.67 -6.13 6.30
CA THR A 98 9.37 -5.44 5.20
C THR A 98 8.93 -6.00 3.85
N GLU A 99 8.72 -7.31 3.77
CA GLU A 99 8.31 -7.99 2.55
C GLU A 99 6.91 -7.57 2.08
N THR A 100 5.94 -7.43 2.99
CA THR A 100 4.61 -6.90 2.66
C THR A 100 4.70 -5.54 1.95
N THR A 101 5.64 -4.69 2.36
CA THR A 101 5.87 -3.39 1.71
C THR A 101 6.64 -3.54 0.40
N MET A 102 7.79 -4.20 0.41
CA MET A 102 8.72 -4.19 -0.73
C MET A 102 8.29 -5.13 -1.87
N SER A 103 7.66 -6.25 -1.55
CA SER A 103 7.22 -7.27 -2.50
C SER A 103 5.70 -7.26 -2.66
N GLY A 104 4.94 -7.21 -1.56
CA GLY A 104 3.48 -7.26 -1.60
C GLY A 104 2.85 -6.09 -2.36
N VAL A 105 3.28 -4.85 -2.07
CA VAL A 105 2.77 -3.66 -2.77
C VAL A 105 3.17 -3.67 -4.25
N VAL A 106 4.38 -4.11 -4.59
CA VAL A 106 4.80 -4.27 -6.00
C VAL A 106 3.95 -5.34 -6.68
N GLY A 107 3.66 -6.45 -5.99
CA GLY A 107 2.78 -7.51 -6.46
C GLY A 107 1.37 -7.00 -6.76
N LEU A 108 0.81 -6.16 -5.90
CA LEU A 108 -0.48 -5.49 -6.10
C LEU A 108 -0.44 -4.63 -7.37
N PHE A 109 0.58 -3.80 -7.53
CA PHE A 109 0.69 -2.93 -8.70
C PHE A 109 0.91 -3.74 -9.99
N ARG A 110 1.69 -4.83 -9.94
CA ARG A 110 1.93 -5.73 -11.08
C ARG A 110 0.71 -6.55 -11.45
N LYS A 111 -0.06 -7.01 -10.47
CA LYS A 111 -1.21 -7.87 -10.71
C LYS A 111 -2.33 -7.11 -11.42
N TRP A 112 -2.63 -5.90 -10.98
CA TRP A 112 -3.78 -5.14 -11.48
C TRP A 112 -3.42 -3.92 -12.33
N GLU A 113 -2.15 -3.54 -12.41
CA GLU A 113 -1.63 -2.36 -13.16
C GLU A 113 -2.57 -1.15 -13.09
N PRO A 114 -2.87 -0.65 -11.88
CA PRO A 114 -3.86 0.40 -11.71
C PRO A 114 -3.46 1.67 -12.47
N ARG A 115 -4.41 2.45 -12.99
CA ARG A 115 -4.07 3.69 -13.72
C ARG A 115 -3.31 4.70 -12.85
N ALA A 116 -3.65 4.74 -11.57
CA ALA A 116 -2.90 5.46 -10.56
C ALA A 116 -2.71 4.61 -9.30
N ALA A 117 -1.63 4.85 -8.57
CA ALA A 117 -1.44 4.29 -7.25
C ALA A 117 -0.89 5.31 -6.26
N ILE A 118 -1.27 5.20 -4.99
CA ILE A 118 -0.75 6.04 -3.92
C ILE A 118 -0.27 5.12 -2.81
N MET A 119 1.00 5.26 -2.44
CA MET A 119 1.61 4.57 -1.31
C MET A 119 1.97 5.57 -0.23
N GLU A 120 1.38 5.40 0.95
CA GLU A 120 1.71 6.18 2.14
C GLU A 120 2.74 5.42 3.00
N GLN A 121 3.76 6.12 3.47
CA GLN A 121 4.76 5.63 4.43
C GLN A 121 5.22 6.70 5.41
N VAL A 122 5.80 6.24 6.53
CA VAL A 122 6.46 7.12 7.51
C VAL A 122 7.71 7.76 6.94
N ARG A 123 8.08 8.95 7.46
CA ARG A 123 9.30 9.69 7.08
C ARG A 123 10.58 8.84 7.11
N GLY A 124 10.64 7.85 7.99
CA GLY A 124 11.80 6.97 8.04
C GLY A 124 11.94 6.09 6.79
N PHE A 125 10.92 5.86 5.99
CA PHE A 125 11.07 5.12 4.72
C PHE A 125 12.05 5.80 3.74
N ASP A 126 12.23 7.11 3.89
CA ASP A 126 13.17 7.93 3.13
C ASP A 126 14.50 8.17 3.87
N MET A 127 14.81 7.36 4.90
CA MET A 127 16.07 7.42 5.63
C MET A 127 16.84 6.11 5.47
N LYS A 128 18.17 6.20 5.44
CA LYS A 128 19.05 5.03 5.47
C LYS A 128 18.73 4.13 6.67
N THR A 129 18.89 2.82 6.50
CA THR A 129 18.63 1.83 7.56
C THR A 129 19.88 1.45 8.34
N SER A 130 21.05 1.89 7.89
CA SER A 130 22.31 1.90 8.64
C SER A 130 23.24 2.99 8.10
N GLN A 131 24.41 3.17 8.71
CA GLN A 131 25.44 4.06 8.17
C GLN A 131 26.12 3.49 6.91
N SER A 132 26.17 2.16 6.80
CA SER A 132 26.76 1.43 5.68
C SER A 132 25.84 1.38 4.45
N ASP A 133 24.53 1.59 4.62
CA ASP A 133 23.59 1.66 3.51
C ASP A 133 23.91 2.83 2.56
N LEU A 134 24.02 2.51 1.28
CA LEU A 134 24.10 3.49 0.21
C LEU A 134 22.71 4.04 -0.17
N GLU A 135 21.65 3.30 0.14
CA GLU A 135 20.29 3.58 -0.32
C GLU A 135 19.27 3.58 0.81
N THR A 136 18.22 4.37 0.65
CA THR A 136 17.05 4.35 1.53
C THR A 136 16.06 3.26 1.07
N PRO A 137 15.15 2.80 1.96
CA PRO A 137 14.08 1.89 1.58
C PRO A 137 13.24 2.38 0.40
N VAL A 138 12.92 3.69 0.33
CA VAL A 138 12.19 4.24 -0.82
C VAL A 138 13.01 4.16 -2.11
N THR A 139 14.32 4.43 -2.09
CA THR A 139 15.15 4.26 -3.30
C THR A 139 15.19 2.80 -3.75
N LYS A 140 15.32 1.86 -2.81
CA LYS A 140 15.26 0.42 -3.10
C LYS A 140 13.90 0.04 -3.72
N PHE A 141 12.80 0.54 -3.16
CA PHE A 141 11.45 0.30 -3.67
C PHE A 141 11.25 0.83 -5.09
N LEU A 142 11.70 2.07 -5.34
CA LEU A 142 11.62 2.68 -6.67
C LEU A 142 12.44 1.93 -7.72
N LYS A 143 13.61 1.39 -7.35
CA LYS A 143 14.38 0.51 -8.23
C LYS A 143 13.65 -0.78 -8.56
N ILE A 144 13.01 -1.42 -7.58
CA ILE A 144 12.20 -2.63 -7.83
C ILE A 144 11.05 -2.32 -8.79
N MET A 145 10.35 -1.19 -8.59
CA MET A 145 9.28 -0.72 -9.47
C MET A 145 9.78 -0.44 -10.90
N ALA A 146 10.90 0.25 -11.04
CA ALA A 146 11.50 0.57 -12.34
C ALA A 146 12.01 -0.67 -13.09
N ALA A 147 12.37 -1.73 -12.37
CA ALA A 147 12.80 -3.00 -12.94
C ALA A 147 11.64 -3.91 -13.38
N GLN A 148 10.39 -3.58 -13.08
CA GLN A 148 9.24 -4.37 -13.54
C GLN A 148 8.94 -4.11 -15.01
N THR A 149 8.42 -5.13 -15.68
CA THR A 149 7.79 -5.00 -17.00
C THR A 149 6.29 -4.80 -16.82
N TRP A 150 5.76 -3.74 -17.43
CA TRP A 150 4.35 -3.35 -17.34
C TRP A 150 3.67 -3.54 -18.69
N LYS A 151 2.47 -4.13 -18.70
CA LYS A 151 1.69 -4.38 -19.93
C LYS A 151 1.22 -3.08 -20.57
N HIS A 152 0.94 -2.07 -19.75
CA HIS A 152 0.34 -0.80 -20.18
C HIS A 152 1.31 0.38 -20.09
N GLY A 153 2.62 0.14 -20.22
CA GLY A 153 3.64 1.19 -20.07
C GLY A 153 4.03 1.46 -18.61
N GLY A 154 5.06 2.29 -18.43
CA GLY A 154 5.62 2.59 -17.11
C GLY A 154 4.74 3.51 -16.26
N TYR A 155 5.26 3.86 -15.08
CA TYR A 155 4.66 4.86 -14.20
C TYR A 155 5.55 6.10 -14.09
N TRP A 156 4.93 7.27 -14.18
CA TRP A 156 5.46 8.49 -13.61
C TRP A 156 5.36 8.43 -12.10
N VAL A 157 6.42 8.90 -11.43
CA VAL A 157 6.50 8.85 -9.97
C VAL A 157 6.69 10.26 -9.43
N ALA A 158 5.84 10.66 -8.49
CA ALA A 158 6.05 11.84 -7.65
C ALA A 158 6.15 11.44 -6.18
N LYS A 159 7.14 12.00 -5.49
CA LYS A 159 7.34 11.83 -4.04
C LYS A 159 6.94 13.11 -3.34
N LEU A 160 5.97 13.02 -2.44
CA LEU A 160 5.41 14.14 -1.70
C LEU A 160 5.72 13.99 -0.21
N TYR A 161 6.06 15.09 0.43
CA TYR A 161 6.12 15.19 1.90
C TYR A 161 4.95 16.01 2.36
N LEU A 162 4.15 15.42 3.23
CA LEU A 162 2.91 16.00 3.72
C LEU A 162 2.96 16.02 5.24
N ASP A 163 2.54 17.12 5.87
CA ASP A 163 2.30 17.15 7.31
C ASP A 163 0.82 17.46 7.56
N ALA A 164 0.21 16.72 8.48
CA ALA A 164 -1.17 16.94 8.85
C ALA A 164 -1.45 18.36 9.35
N THR A 165 -0.42 19.11 9.80
CA THR A 165 -0.50 20.55 10.14
C THR A 165 -1.09 21.41 9.03
N ASP A 166 -0.96 20.98 7.77
CA ASP A 166 -1.45 21.72 6.61
C ASP A 166 -2.99 21.72 6.52
N TRP A 167 -3.66 20.78 7.23
CA TRP A 167 -5.13 20.64 7.23
C TRP A 167 -5.75 20.69 8.63
N ILE A 168 -5.04 20.24 9.67
CA ILE A 168 -5.52 20.15 11.05
C ILE A 168 -4.39 20.52 12.03
N GLN A 169 -4.72 20.94 13.25
CA GLN A 169 -3.71 21.36 14.25
C GLN A 169 -2.98 20.18 14.94
N ILE A 170 -2.53 19.19 14.16
CA ILE A 170 -1.79 18.01 14.65
C ILE A 170 -0.64 17.73 13.69
N SER A 171 0.59 17.68 14.20
CA SER A 171 1.73 17.26 13.36
C SER A 171 1.78 15.74 13.20
N ARG A 172 1.77 15.31 11.94
CA ARG A 172 1.95 13.92 11.50
C ARG A 172 2.65 13.93 10.14
N PRO A 173 3.98 14.09 10.10
CA PRO A 173 4.71 14.05 8.84
C PRO A 173 4.64 12.66 8.22
N ARG A 174 4.29 12.59 6.94
CA ARG A 174 4.22 11.38 6.11
C ARG A 174 4.95 11.62 4.78
N THR A 175 5.39 10.52 4.18
CA THR A 175 5.89 10.45 2.82
C THR A 175 4.83 9.73 1.98
N ALA A 176 4.31 10.39 0.96
CA ALA A 176 3.43 9.77 -0.02
C ALA A 176 4.18 9.62 -1.34
N VAL A 177 4.06 8.46 -1.98
CA VAL A 177 4.57 8.23 -3.33
C VAL A 177 3.40 7.95 -4.23
N THR A 178 3.21 8.79 -5.25
CA THR A 178 2.14 8.67 -6.23
C THR A 178 2.69 8.17 -7.54
N TYR A 179 2.00 7.21 -8.13
CA TYR A 179 2.31 6.58 -9.40
C TYR A 179 1.18 6.88 -10.37
N CYS A 180 1.50 7.39 -11.55
CA CYS A 180 0.53 7.63 -12.63
C CYS A 180 1.01 6.92 -13.88
N ARG A 181 0.19 6.03 -14.43
CA ARG A 181 0.53 5.26 -15.63
C ARG A 181 0.46 6.15 -16.87
N ASP A 182 1.31 5.87 -17.86
CA ASP A 182 1.13 6.42 -19.19
C ASP A 182 -0.22 6.00 -19.79
N GLY A 183 -0.89 6.97 -20.43
CA GLY A 183 -2.27 6.84 -20.95
C GLY A 183 -2.39 5.86 -22.11
#